data_AF-A0A0K0GGY5-F1
#
_entry.id   AF-A0A0K0GGY5-F1
#
_cell.length_a   1.000
_cell.length_b   1.000
_cell.length_c   1.000
_cell.angle_alpha   90.00
_cell.angle_beta   90.00
_cell.angle_gamma   90.00
#
_symmetry.space_group_name_H-M   'P 1'
#
loop_
_entity.id
_entity.type
_entity.pdbx_description
1 polymer ?
#
loop_
_entity_poly.entity_id
_entity_poly.type
_entity_poly.pdbx_seq_one_letter_code
_entity_poly.pdbx_strand_id
1 'polypeptide(L)'
;MPMLALIQRVTRASVTVDDRIVGQIGPGLLALIGVEPGDRDAQTRRLAERLLSYRVFSDDAGKMNRSLTDTNGGLLLVSQFTLAADTSSGNRPGFSTAAPPEEAERAFNQLVDICREKHRGGVETGRFGAHMVVDLVNDGPVTFLLRP
;
A
#
# COMPACT_ATOMS: atom_id res chain seq x y z
N MET A 1 9.36 -15.03 0.17
CA MET A 1 9.99 -13.74 0.48
C MET A 1 8.91 -12.69 0.33
N PRO A 2 8.74 -11.81 1.33
CA PRO A 2 7.49 -11.12 1.57
C PRO A 2 7.13 -10.04 0.54
N MET A 3 5.84 -9.91 0.28
CA MET A 3 5.27 -8.64 -0.19
C MET A 3 5.27 -7.65 0.99
N LEU A 4 5.77 -6.44 0.76
CA LEU A 4 5.92 -5.40 1.78
C LEU A 4 4.82 -4.35 1.59
N ALA A 5 4.24 -3.84 2.67
CA ALA A 5 3.41 -2.64 2.61
C ALA A 5 3.85 -1.61 3.65
N LEU A 6 4.28 -0.44 3.20
CA LEU A 6 4.39 0.74 4.06
C LEU A 6 3.06 1.46 4.01
N ILE A 7 2.29 1.36 5.10
CA ILE A 7 0.96 1.97 5.22
C ILE A 7 1.02 3.27 5.99
N GLN A 8 0.20 4.22 5.57
CA GLN A 8 0.03 5.51 6.20
C GLN A 8 -1.45 5.81 6.36
N ARG A 9 -1.85 6.19 7.58
CA ARG A 9 -3.20 6.71 7.81
C ARG A 9 -3.30 8.10 7.23
N VAL A 10 -4.31 8.37 6.42
CA VAL A 10 -4.45 9.65 5.72
C VAL A 10 -5.84 10.25 5.91
N THR A 11 -5.92 11.59 5.94
CA THR A 11 -7.21 12.31 5.79
C THR A 11 -7.58 12.50 4.32
N ARG A 12 -6.58 12.49 3.43
CA ARG A 12 -6.70 12.45 1.97
C ARG A 12 -5.39 11.97 1.35
N ALA A 13 -5.47 11.33 0.20
CA ALA A 13 -4.31 11.04 -0.65
C ALA A 13 -4.70 10.95 -2.13
N SER A 14 -3.78 11.30 -3.02
CA SER A 14 -3.97 11.21 -4.47
C SER A 14 -2.68 10.88 -5.20
N VAL A 15 -2.83 10.29 -6.39
CA VAL A 15 -1.73 10.02 -7.32
C VAL A 15 -1.97 10.80 -8.60
N THR A 16 -0.96 11.56 -9.02
CA THR A 16 -0.94 12.32 -10.27
C THR A 16 0.09 11.74 -11.21
N VAL A 17 -0.29 11.60 -12.48
CA VAL A 17 0.59 11.19 -13.58
C VAL A 17 0.31 12.08 -14.78
N ASP A 18 1.37 12.66 -15.37
CA ASP A 18 1.26 13.59 -16.50
C ASP A 18 0.22 14.72 -16.21
N ASP A 19 0.32 15.33 -15.03
CA ASP A 19 -0.57 16.38 -14.50
C ASP A 19 -2.06 15.99 -14.37
N ARG A 20 -2.38 14.69 -14.39
CA ARG A 20 -3.75 14.16 -14.22
C ARG A 20 -3.84 13.25 -13.01
N ILE A 21 -4.87 13.46 -12.19
CA ILE A 21 -5.17 12.57 -11.07
C ILE A 21 -5.65 11.23 -11.64
N VAL A 22 -4.96 10.14 -11.30
CA VAL A 22 -5.30 8.77 -11.73
C VAL A 22 -5.91 7.93 -10.61
N GLY A 23 -5.82 8.39 -9.36
CA GLY A 23 -6.45 7.76 -8.20
C GLY A 23 -6.46 8.71 -7.01
N GLN A 24 -7.55 8.73 -6.24
CA GLN A 24 -7.70 9.63 -5.10
C GLN A 24 -8.67 9.08 -4.05
N ILE A 25 -8.30 9.22 -2.78
CA ILE A 25 -9.13 8.86 -1.63
C ILE A 25 -9.29 10.03 -0.65
N GLY A 26 -10.40 10.00 0.09
CA GLY A 26 -10.59 10.79 1.31
C GLY A 26 -9.90 10.12 2.52
N PRO A 27 -10.52 10.14 3.72
CA PRO A 27 -9.98 9.47 4.89
C PRO A 27 -9.79 7.96 4.65
N GLY A 28 -8.64 7.42 5.05
CA GLY A 28 -8.32 6.02 4.79
C GLY A 28 -6.84 5.66 4.92
N LEU A 29 -6.38 4.73 4.08
CA LEU A 29 -5.00 4.28 4.03
C LEU A 29 -4.37 4.53 2.65
N LEU A 30 -3.20 5.16 2.64
CA LEU A 30 -2.24 5.03 1.55
C LEU A 30 -1.32 3.83 1.86
N ALA A 31 -1.17 2.90 0.93
CA ALA A 31 -0.24 1.79 1.05
C ALA A 31 0.74 1.77 -0.13
N LEU A 32 2.02 1.97 0.18
CA LEU A 32 3.13 1.75 -0.76
C LEU A 32 3.50 0.26 -0.74
N ILE A 33 3.43 -0.39 -1.89
CA ILE A 33 3.57 -1.85 -2.00
C ILE A 33 4.88 -2.23 -2.67
N GLY A 34 5.75 -2.93 -1.94
CA GLY A 34 6.97 -3.55 -2.45
C GLY A 34 6.76 -5.04 -2.69
N VAL A 35 7.38 -5.58 -3.74
CA VAL A 35 7.27 -7.01 -4.08
C VAL A 35 8.67 -7.59 -4.17
N GLU A 36 8.91 -8.68 -3.44
CA GLU A 36 10.13 -9.50 -3.52
C GLU A 36 9.84 -10.80 -4.32
N PRO A 37 10.86 -11.48 -4.89
CA PRO A 37 10.67 -12.71 -5.66
C PRO A 37 10.13 -13.89 -4.83
N GLY A 38 9.25 -14.74 -5.39
CA GLY A 38 8.82 -16.00 -4.74
C GLY A 38 7.32 -16.29 -4.87
N ASP A 39 6.81 -17.28 -4.10
CA ASP A 39 5.40 -17.73 -4.11
C ASP A 39 4.44 -16.71 -3.47
N ARG A 40 3.26 -16.48 -4.07
CA ARG A 40 2.57 -15.18 -4.01
C ARG A 40 1.11 -15.22 -3.67
N ASP A 41 0.40 -16.27 -4.01
CA ASP A 41 -1.05 -16.28 -3.84
C ASP A 41 -1.42 -16.18 -2.35
N ALA A 42 -0.77 -17.01 -1.53
CA ALA A 42 -0.98 -17.02 -0.09
C ALA A 42 -0.53 -15.69 0.57
N GLN A 43 0.62 -15.15 0.14
CA GLN A 43 1.16 -13.93 0.72
C GLN A 43 0.35 -12.69 0.33
N THR A 44 -0.10 -12.60 -0.92
CA THR A 44 -0.96 -11.52 -1.42
C THR A 44 -2.28 -11.49 -0.65
N ARG A 45 -2.92 -12.67 -0.45
CA ARG A 45 -4.12 -12.78 0.38
C ARG A 45 -3.87 -12.37 1.83
N ARG A 46 -2.75 -12.83 2.42
CA ARG A 46 -2.38 -12.46 3.80
C ARG A 46 -2.11 -10.96 3.93
N LEU A 47 -1.47 -10.33 2.95
CA LEU A 47 -1.26 -8.89 2.97
C LEU A 47 -2.58 -8.13 2.83
N ALA A 48 -3.47 -8.54 1.92
CA ALA A 48 -4.79 -7.93 1.78
C ALA A 48 -5.58 -7.98 3.10
N GLU A 49 -5.61 -9.15 3.74
CA GLU A 49 -6.23 -9.32 5.06
C GLU A 49 -5.63 -8.37 6.10
N ARG A 50 -4.30 -8.28 6.16
CA ARG A 50 -3.64 -7.34 7.06
C ARG A 50 -3.99 -5.89 6.74
N LEU A 51 -3.92 -5.46 5.48
CA LEU A 51 -4.24 -4.08 5.08
C LEU A 51 -5.64 -3.67 5.53
N LEU A 52 -6.63 -4.54 5.33
CA LEU A 52 -8.02 -4.26 5.64
C LEU A 52 -8.32 -4.32 7.15
N SER A 53 -7.68 -5.24 7.88
CA SER A 53 -7.95 -5.50 9.30
C SER A 53 -6.98 -4.85 10.29
N TYR A 54 -5.88 -4.24 9.84
CA TYR A 54 -4.90 -3.62 10.74
C TYR A 54 -5.54 -2.45 11.51
N ARG A 55 -5.43 -2.48 12.83
CA ARG A 55 -6.07 -1.50 13.72
C ARG A 55 -5.19 -0.26 13.86
N VAL A 56 -5.47 0.76 13.07
CA VAL A 56 -4.71 2.02 13.01
C VAL A 56 -5.59 3.27 13.11
N PHE A 57 -6.90 3.10 13.11
CA PHE A 57 -7.88 4.18 13.26
C PHE A 57 -8.38 4.27 14.70
N SER A 58 -8.68 5.49 15.14
CA SER A 58 -9.17 5.74 16.50
C SER A 58 -10.63 5.29 16.66
N ASP A 59 -10.94 4.69 17.79
CA ASP A 59 -12.30 4.47 18.28
C ASP A 59 -12.86 5.73 18.95
N ASP A 60 -14.06 5.64 19.51
CA ASP A 60 -14.74 6.78 20.15
C ASP A 60 -14.05 7.24 21.45
N ALA A 61 -13.17 6.41 22.02
CA ALA A 61 -12.33 6.77 23.16
C ALA A 61 -10.95 7.31 22.72
N GLY A 62 -10.73 7.52 21.43
CA GLY A 62 -9.49 8.01 20.86
C GLY A 62 -8.37 6.96 20.77
N LYS A 63 -8.63 5.69 21.07
CA LYS A 63 -7.64 4.60 21.03
C LYS A 63 -7.60 3.95 19.66
N MET A 64 -6.41 3.56 19.18
CA MET A 64 -6.24 2.90 17.88
C MET A 64 -6.76 1.46 17.89
N ASN A 65 -8.07 1.29 17.69
CA ASN A 65 -8.75 0.00 17.77
C ASN A 65 -9.58 -0.34 16.52
N ARG A 66 -9.78 0.61 15.60
CA ARG A 66 -10.54 0.41 14.37
C ARG A 66 -9.61 0.12 13.19
N SER A 67 -10.06 -0.76 12.31
CA SER A 67 -9.42 -1.10 11.04
C SER A 67 -9.96 -0.27 9.87
N LEU A 68 -9.38 -0.44 8.68
CA LEU A 68 -9.92 0.20 7.48
C LEU A 68 -11.33 -0.31 7.16
N THR A 69 -11.58 -1.61 7.35
CA THR A 69 -12.92 -2.19 7.22
C THR A 69 -13.91 -1.57 8.20
N ASP A 70 -13.53 -1.38 9.46
CA ASP A 70 -14.43 -0.82 10.49
C ASP A 70 -14.81 0.64 10.20
N THR A 71 -13.91 1.40 9.59
CA THR A 71 -14.14 2.81 9.23
C THR A 71 -14.77 3.00 7.85
N ASN A 72 -14.76 1.96 7.01
CA ASN A 72 -15.14 2.00 5.61
C ASN A 72 -14.46 3.15 4.81
N GLY A 73 -13.24 3.52 5.22
CA GLY A 73 -12.43 4.55 4.56
C GLY A 73 -11.85 4.08 3.22
N GLY A 74 -11.26 4.98 2.45
CA GLY A 74 -10.65 4.64 1.16
C GLY A 74 -9.30 3.91 1.28
N LEU A 75 -8.99 3.02 0.34
CA LEU A 75 -7.66 2.44 0.19
C LEU A 75 -7.00 2.97 -1.10
N LEU A 76 -5.79 3.49 -1.00
CA LEU A 76 -4.98 3.88 -2.17
C LEU A 76 -3.72 3.00 -2.22
N LEU A 77 -3.64 2.14 -3.24
CA LEU A 77 -2.51 1.24 -3.45
C LEU A 77 -1.55 1.83 -4.50
N VAL A 78 -0.27 1.95 -4.16
CA VAL A 78 0.76 2.47 -5.07
C VAL A 78 1.95 1.52 -5.10
N SER A 79 2.38 1.10 -6.30
CA SER A 79 3.56 0.26 -6.48
C SER A 79 4.83 1.01 -6.07
N GLN A 80 5.64 0.43 -5.18
CA GLN A 80 6.86 1.04 -4.63
C GLN A 80 7.99 0.00 -4.50
N PHE A 81 8.67 -0.30 -5.62
CA PHE A 81 9.75 -1.28 -5.65
C PHE A 81 10.90 -0.95 -4.68
N THR A 82 11.10 0.32 -4.35
CA THR A 82 12.20 0.75 -3.47
C THR A 82 12.04 0.29 -2.02
N LEU A 83 10.86 -0.19 -1.62
CA LEU A 83 10.70 -0.81 -0.30
C LEU A 83 11.50 -2.12 -0.18
N ALA A 84 11.72 -2.79 -1.30
CA ALA A 84 12.53 -4.00 -1.39
C ALA A 84 14.01 -3.67 -1.67
N ALA A 85 14.48 -2.46 -1.38
CA ALA A 85 15.89 -2.11 -1.56
C ALA A 85 16.77 -2.66 -0.44
N ASP A 86 17.98 -3.10 -0.79
CA ASP A 86 19.07 -3.28 0.16
C ASP A 86 19.78 -1.93 0.34
N THR A 87 19.79 -1.46 1.58
CA THR A 87 20.43 -0.20 2.00
C THR A 87 21.51 -0.42 3.06
N SER A 88 22.06 -1.63 3.16
CA SER A 88 23.03 -2.02 4.20
C SER A 88 24.46 -1.50 3.95
N SER A 89 24.79 -1.10 2.72
CA SER A 89 26.15 -0.65 2.37
C SER A 89 26.16 0.48 1.33
N GLY A 90 27.18 1.36 1.44
CA GLY A 90 27.35 2.50 0.54
C GLY A 90 26.21 3.53 0.61
N ASN A 91 26.16 4.42 -0.39
CA ASN A 91 25.14 5.48 -0.51
C ASN A 91 24.19 5.27 -1.70
N ARG A 92 24.27 4.12 -2.38
CA ARG A 92 23.41 3.78 -3.53
C ARG A 92 22.60 2.53 -3.18
N PRO A 93 21.26 2.57 -3.19
CA PRO A 93 20.45 1.40 -2.89
C PRO A 93 20.66 0.30 -3.94
N GLY A 94 20.71 -0.95 -3.49
CA GLY A 94 20.64 -2.14 -4.33
C GLY A 94 19.21 -2.64 -4.44
N PHE A 95 18.84 -3.20 -5.59
CA PHE A 95 17.48 -3.73 -5.83
C PHE A 95 17.46 -5.21 -6.22
N SER A 96 18.52 -5.94 -5.89
CA SER A 96 18.61 -7.40 -6.12
C SER A 96 17.53 -8.19 -5.37
N THR A 97 16.96 -7.61 -4.33
CA THR A 97 15.88 -8.16 -3.51
C THR A 97 14.48 -7.84 -4.04
N ALA A 98 14.35 -6.95 -5.04
CA ALA A 98 13.07 -6.62 -5.66
C ALA A 98 12.68 -7.65 -6.73
N ALA A 99 11.38 -7.94 -6.86
CA ALA A 99 10.88 -8.77 -7.94
C ALA A 99 11.05 -8.10 -9.32
N PRO A 100 11.23 -8.88 -10.41
CA PRO A 100 11.19 -8.36 -11.77
C PRO A 100 9.88 -7.60 -12.08
N PRO A 101 9.86 -6.63 -13.02
CA PRO A 101 8.67 -5.79 -13.26
C PRO A 101 7.38 -6.55 -13.59
N GLU A 102 7.40 -7.48 -14.55
CA GLU A 102 6.24 -8.31 -14.91
C GLU A 102 5.75 -9.15 -13.73
N GLU A 103 6.73 -9.62 -12.96
CA GLU A 103 6.51 -10.42 -11.78
C GLU A 103 5.82 -9.54 -10.71
N ALA A 104 6.31 -8.34 -10.43
CA ALA A 104 5.74 -7.40 -9.48
C ALA A 104 4.35 -6.88 -9.88
N GLU A 105 4.14 -6.57 -11.17
CA GLU A 105 2.87 -6.05 -11.69
C GLU A 105 1.74 -7.07 -11.52
N ARG A 106 1.99 -8.34 -11.86
CA ARG A 106 1.01 -9.42 -11.67
C ARG A 106 0.57 -9.53 -10.21
N ALA A 107 1.52 -9.50 -9.28
CA ALA A 107 1.24 -9.63 -7.85
C ALA A 107 0.52 -8.39 -7.29
N PHE A 108 0.89 -7.20 -7.76
CA PHE A 108 0.21 -5.95 -7.40
C PHE A 108 -1.24 -5.94 -7.89
N ASN A 109 -1.49 -6.34 -9.15
CA ASN A 109 -2.84 -6.40 -9.70
C ASN A 109 -3.71 -7.43 -8.95
N GLN A 110 -3.14 -8.59 -8.60
CA GLN A 110 -3.83 -9.57 -7.78
C GLN A 110 -4.19 -9.03 -6.39
N LEU A 111 -3.30 -8.25 -5.75
CA LEU A 111 -3.59 -7.57 -4.49
C LEU A 111 -4.76 -6.59 -4.63
N VAL A 112 -4.74 -5.78 -5.69
CA VAL A 112 -5.79 -4.80 -6.01
C VAL A 112 -7.14 -5.51 -6.16
N ASP A 113 -7.19 -6.61 -6.91
CA ASP A 113 -8.42 -7.37 -7.15
C ASP A 113 -8.99 -7.95 -5.83
N ILE A 114 -8.15 -8.56 -5.00
CA ILE A 114 -8.55 -9.09 -3.69
C ILE A 114 -9.07 -7.98 -2.78
N CYS A 115 -8.40 -6.82 -2.74
CA CYS A 115 -8.83 -5.68 -1.95
C CYS A 115 -10.17 -5.12 -2.45
N ARG A 116 -10.37 -5.00 -3.77
CA ARG A 116 -11.64 -4.53 -4.36
C ARG A 116 -12.79 -5.49 -4.08
N GLU A 117 -12.55 -6.79 -4.12
CA GLU A 117 -13.56 -7.80 -3.77
C GLU A 117 -14.00 -7.69 -2.30
N LYS A 118 -13.04 -7.46 -1.40
CA LYS A 118 -13.27 -7.53 0.05
C LYS A 118 -13.63 -6.19 0.71
N HIS A 119 -13.29 -5.06 0.09
CA HIS A 119 -13.42 -3.75 0.73
C HIS A 119 -14.43 -2.84 0.02
N ARG A 120 -15.52 -2.52 0.72
CA ARG A 120 -16.61 -1.69 0.20
C ARG A 120 -16.31 -0.19 0.23
N GLY A 121 -15.30 0.24 1.02
CA GLY A 121 -14.94 1.65 1.18
C GLY A 121 -14.24 2.29 -0.03
N GLY A 122 -14.00 1.50 -1.08
CA GLY A 122 -13.33 1.94 -2.31
C GLY A 122 -11.83 1.64 -2.29
N VAL A 123 -11.31 1.22 -3.45
CA VAL A 123 -9.90 0.89 -3.65
C VAL A 123 -9.41 1.54 -4.94
N GLU A 124 -8.60 2.56 -4.77
CA GLU A 124 -7.94 3.32 -5.83
C GLU A 124 -6.49 2.89 -5.98
N THR A 125 -5.90 3.22 -7.14
CA THR A 125 -4.53 2.84 -7.48
C THR A 125 -3.75 3.99 -8.11
N GLY A 126 -2.43 3.88 -8.10
CA GLY A 126 -1.58 4.61 -9.05
C GLY A 126 -1.56 3.97 -10.45
N ARG A 127 -0.52 4.28 -11.23
CA ARG A 127 -0.22 3.65 -12.53
C ARG A 127 1.12 2.92 -12.44
N PHE A 128 1.09 1.60 -12.49
CA PHE A 128 2.30 0.77 -12.38
C PHE A 128 3.34 1.18 -13.43
N GLY A 129 4.61 1.24 -13.02
CA GLY A 129 5.72 1.60 -13.90
C GLY A 129 5.77 3.06 -14.37
N ALA A 130 4.80 3.90 -14.01
CA ALA A 130 4.80 5.32 -14.34
C ALA A 130 5.54 6.16 -13.29
N HIS A 131 6.07 7.30 -13.71
CA HIS A 131 6.43 8.35 -12.78
C HIS A 131 5.13 8.91 -12.16
N MET A 132 5.10 8.96 -10.82
CA MET A 132 3.92 9.32 -10.05
C MET A 132 4.30 10.38 -9.03
N VAL A 133 3.45 11.39 -8.87
CA VAL A 133 3.48 12.32 -7.73
C VAL A 133 2.37 11.89 -6.78
N VAL A 134 2.74 11.63 -5.51
CA VAL A 134 1.80 11.18 -4.48
C VAL A 134 1.63 12.28 -3.45
N ASP A 135 0.45 12.92 -3.47
CA ASP A 135 0.06 13.90 -2.46
C ASP A 135 -0.68 13.19 -1.33
N LEU A 136 -0.34 13.49 -0.08
CA LEU A 136 -1.06 12.96 1.07
C LEU A 136 -1.05 13.92 2.27
N VAL A 137 -2.01 13.73 3.17
CA VAL A 137 -1.97 14.29 4.52
C VAL A 137 -1.98 13.14 5.52
N ASN A 138 -0.80 12.83 6.07
CA ASN A 138 -0.63 11.76 7.05
C ASN A 138 -1.24 12.17 8.40
N ASP A 139 -2.26 11.44 8.82
CA ASP A 139 -3.03 11.69 10.04
C ASP A 139 -2.38 11.01 11.24
N GLY A 140 -1.68 11.80 12.05
CA GLY A 140 -1.04 11.38 13.30
C GLY A 140 0.32 12.05 13.55
N PRO A 141 1.36 11.77 12.73
CA PRO A 141 1.36 10.78 11.65
C PRO A 141 1.37 9.34 12.18
N VAL A 142 0.66 8.44 11.50
CA VAL A 142 0.62 7.00 11.79
C VAL A 142 1.16 6.26 10.57
N THR A 143 2.27 5.52 10.75
CA THR A 143 2.96 4.79 9.68
C THR A 143 3.44 3.43 10.17
N PHE A 144 3.17 2.37 9.41
CA PHE A 144 3.61 1.02 9.73
C PHE A 144 4.16 0.31 8.51
N LEU A 145 5.23 -0.47 8.70
CA LEU A 145 5.72 -1.40 7.70
C LEU A 145 5.18 -2.81 8.01
N LEU A 146 4.32 -3.33 7.15
CA LEU A 146 3.77 -4.68 7.22
C LEU A 146 4.61 -5.63 6.38
N ARG A 147 5.08 -6.71 7.03
CA ARG A 147 5.75 -7.87 6.41
C ARG A 147 5.00 -9.15 6.81
N PRO A 148 3.95 -9.56 6.07
CA PRO A 148 3.24 -10.81 6.28
C PRO A 148 4.06 -12.03 5.88
#